data_AF-A0A2P5FV11-F1
#
_entry.id   AF-A0A2P5FV11-F1
#
_cell.length_a   1.000
_cell.length_b   1.000
_cell.length_c   1.000
_cell.angle_alpha   90.00
_cell.angle_beta   90.00
_cell.angle_gamma   90.00
#
_symmetry.space_group_name_H-M   'P 1'
#
loop_
_entity.id
_entity.type
_entity.pdbx_description
1 polymer ?
#
loop_
_entity_poly.entity_id
_entity_poly.type
_entity_poly.pdbx_seq_one_letter_code
_entity_poly.pdbx_strand_id
1 'polypeptide(L)'
;MALLAANRQKVIIEGPVCDSSQVIGWHLRKLNNETDDSKPPIHISSFGFNSSILWDPERWGRTSPVQSTSQNSIKFVKQVVLEDETEIKGIPPDGCAKIMLWRLNFPTQTAPSNTPLTTAIDNSQR
;
A
#
# COMPACT_ATOMS: atom_id res chain seq x y z
N MET A 1 0.68 -3.22 9.87
CA MET A 1 -0.18 -2.02 9.89
C MET A 1 -1.58 -2.37 10.39
N ALA A 2 -2.25 -1.43 11.04
CA ALA A 2 -3.67 -1.55 11.36
C ALA A 2 -4.48 -0.52 10.56
N LEU A 3 -5.64 -0.95 10.07
CA LEU A 3 -6.57 -0.12 9.32
C LEU A 3 -7.80 0.15 10.20
N LEU A 4 -8.10 1.43 10.36
CA LEU A 4 -9.29 1.91 11.07
C LEU A 4 -10.05 2.88 10.16
N ALA A 5 -11.38 2.80 10.17
CA ALA A 5 -12.23 3.72 9.41
C ALA A 5 -13.28 4.32 10.35
N ALA A 6 -13.62 5.59 10.11
CA ALA A 6 -14.73 6.21 10.83
C ALA A 6 -16.04 5.44 10.56
N ASN A 7 -16.92 5.41 11.56
CA ASN A 7 -18.18 4.68 11.50
C ASN A 7 -18.03 3.15 11.30
N ARG A 8 -16.87 2.57 11.62
CA ARG A 8 -16.67 1.11 11.67
C ARG A 8 -16.14 0.69 13.04
N GLN A 9 -16.82 -0.25 13.69
CA GLN A 9 -16.40 -0.85 14.96
C GLN A 9 -15.44 -2.04 14.77
N LYS A 10 -14.61 -2.02 13.71
CA LYS A 10 -13.69 -3.11 13.37
C LYS A 10 -12.32 -2.57 12.99
N VAL A 11 -11.29 -3.08 13.66
CA VAL A 11 -9.89 -2.90 13.27
C VAL A 11 -9.48 -4.08 12.40
N ILE A 12 -8.73 -3.81 11.33
CA ILE A 12 -8.16 -4.85 10.48
C ILE A 12 -6.65 -4.74 10.54
N ILE A 13 -6.00 -5.84 10.90
CA ILE A 13 -4.55 -5.91 11.07
C ILE A 13 -3.98 -6.64 9.86
N GLU A 14 -2.97 -6.04 9.24
CA GLU A 14 -2.16 -6.63 8.18
C GLU A 14 -0.70 -6.55 8.58
N GLY A 15 0.11 -7.55 8.27
CA GLY A 15 1.53 -7.55 8.63
C GLY A 15 2.23 -8.87 8.40
N PRO A 16 3.56 -8.88 8.58
CA PRO A 16 4.34 -10.11 8.48
C PRO A 16 4.04 -11.06 9.65
N VAL A 17 4.18 -12.35 9.39
CA VAL A 17 4.27 -13.42 10.38
C VAL A 17 5.75 -13.71 10.54
N CYS A 18 6.25 -13.69 11.78
CA CYS A 18 7.67 -13.77 12.04
C CYS A 18 8.01 -14.88 13.02
N ASP A 19 9.11 -15.60 12.76
CA ASP A 19 9.84 -16.36 13.77
C ASP A 19 11.00 -15.48 14.24
N SER A 20 10.91 -14.97 15.47
CA SER A 20 11.77 -13.90 15.96
C SER A 20 11.73 -12.69 14.99
N SER A 21 12.84 -12.34 14.34
CA SER A 21 12.90 -11.27 13.34
C SER A 21 12.77 -11.76 11.89
N GLN A 22 12.78 -13.06 11.63
CA GLN A 22 12.68 -13.61 10.29
C GLN A 22 11.23 -13.63 9.83
N VAL A 23 10.94 -13.10 8.65
CA VAL A 23 9.60 -13.14 8.07
C VAL A 23 9.35 -14.51 7.43
N ILE A 24 8.32 -15.20 7.89
CA ILE A 24 7.91 -16.54 7.40
C ILE A 24 6.58 -16.53 6.65
N GLY A 25 5.89 -15.39 6.62
CA GLY A 25 4.60 -15.27 5.94
C GLY A 25 3.95 -13.90 6.14
N TRP A 26 2.70 -13.75 5.68
CA TRP A 26 1.98 -12.47 5.71
C TRP A 26 0.49 -12.66 6.02
N HIS A 27 -0.05 -11.84 6.92
CA HIS A 27 -1.48 -11.62 7.10
C HIS A 27 -1.91 -10.41 6.27
N LEU A 28 -2.66 -10.63 5.19
CA LEU A 28 -3.13 -9.58 4.27
C LEU A 28 -4.64 -9.70 4.06
N ARG A 29 -5.37 -8.58 3.95
CA ARG A 29 -6.83 -8.58 3.72
C ARG A 29 -7.19 -9.06 2.32
N LYS A 30 -6.37 -8.73 1.33
CA LYS A 30 -6.56 -9.10 -0.07
C LYS A 30 -5.39 -9.97 -0.51
N LEU A 31 -5.48 -11.28 -0.26
CA LEU A 31 -4.84 -12.25 -1.14
C LEU A 31 -5.76 -12.34 -2.36
N ASN A 32 -5.45 -11.65 -3.45
CA ASN A 32 -6.15 -11.94 -4.69
C ASN A 32 -5.81 -13.40 -5.05
N ASN A 33 -6.82 -14.23 -5.31
CA ASN A 33 -6.65 -15.57 -5.89
C ASN A 33 -6.20 -15.50 -7.38
N GLU A 34 -5.58 -14.39 -7.79
CA GLU A 34 -4.94 -14.27 -9.09
C GLU A 34 -3.49 -14.72 -8.89
N THR A 35 -3.28 -16.00 -9.18
CA THR A 35 -2.06 -16.51 -9.78
C THR A 35 -1.30 -15.43 -10.56
N ASP A 36 0.01 -15.34 -10.32
CA ASP A 36 1.04 -14.77 -11.21
C ASP A 36 1.76 -13.46 -10.80
N ASP A 37 1.93 -13.22 -9.50
CA ASP A 37 3.09 -12.45 -9.02
C ASP A 37 3.52 -13.03 -7.66
N SER A 38 4.71 -13.64 -7.60
CA SER A 38 5.24 -14.39 -6.44
C SER A 38 5.50 -13.54 -5.18
N LYS A 39 5.03 -12.28 -5.14
CA LYS A 39 5.38 -11.29 -4.12
C LYS A 39 4.15 -10.83 -3.34
N PRO A 40 4.24 -10.70 -2.01
CA PRO A 40 3.13 -10.27 -1.18
C PRO A 40 2.72 -8.83 -1.52
N PRO A 41 1.41 -8.52 -1.69
CA PRO A 41 0.93 -7.17 -2.03
C PRO A 41 0.98 -6.22 -0.84
N ILE A 42 2.19 -5.87 -0.39
CA ILE A 42 2.43 -5.02 0.78
C ILE A 42 2.26 -3.53 0.40
N HIS A 43 1.62 -2.77 1.29
CA HIS A 43 1.47 -1.33 1.13
C HIS A 43 2.81 -0.59 1.24
N ILE A 44 3.05 0.47 0.44
CA ILE A 44 4.34 1.21 0.42
C ILE A 44 4.76 1.72 1.79
N SER A 45 3.79 2.12 2.62
CA SER A 45 4.06 2.61 3.97
C SER A 45 4.44 1.52 4.97
N SER A 46 4.35 0.24 4.62
CA SER A 46 4.50 -0.88 5.56
C SER A 46 5.90 -1.50 5.57
N PHE A 47 6.84 -0.98 4.79
CA PHE A 47 8.22 -1.42 4.80
C PHE A 47 9.17 -0.22 4.82
N GLY A 48 10.38 -0.47 5.30
CA GLY A 48 11.52 0.43 5.19
C GLY A 48 12.65 -0.30 4.48
N PHE A 49 13.62 0.46 3.97
CA PHE A 49 14.75 -0.09 3.25
C PHE A 49 16.01 0.74 3.52
N ASN A 50 17.18 0.13 3.35
CA ASN A 50 18.45 0.85 3.46
C ASN A 50 18.59 1.82 2.27
N SER A 51 18.87 3.09 2.55
CA SER A 51 18.96 4.13 1.52
C SER A 51 20.02 3.85 0.46
N SER A 52 21.05 3.05 0.76
CA SER A 52 22.05 2.58 -0.20
C SER A 52 21.43 1.94 -1.45
N ILE A 53 20.25 1.30 -1.32
CA ILE A 53 19.52 0.71 -2.44
C ILE A 53 19.30 1.75 -3.54
N LEU A 54 18.93 3.00 -3.21
CA LEU A 54 18.61 4.03 -4.22
C LEU A 54 19.79 4.44 -5.10
N TRP A 55 21.01 4.09 -4.71
CA TRP A 55 22.25 4.53 -5.34
C TRP A 55 23.10 3.36 -5.84
N ASP A 56 22.58 2.13 -5.78
CA ASP A 56 23.30 0.94 -6.24
C ASP A 56 23.48 1.00 -7.77
N PRO A 57 24.72 1.16 -8.28
CA PRO A 57 24.96 1.32 -9.71
C PRO A 57 24.61 0.06 -10.52
N GLU A 58 24.63 -1.13 -9.93
CA GLU A 58 24.21 -2.35 -10.62
C GLU A 58 22.70 -2.39 -10.84
N ARG A 59 21.92 -1.75 -9.94
CA ARG A 59 20.44 -1.73 -9.96
C ARG A 59 19.86 -0.49 -10.63
N TRP A 60 20.48 0.69 -10.46
CA TRP A 60 20.06 1.97 -11.04
C TRP A 60 20.82 2.36 -12.32
N GLY A 61 22.00 1.77 -12.59
CA GLY A 61 22.94 2.21 -13.64
C GLY A 61 22.70 1.68 -15.06
N ARG A 62 21.52 1.09 -15.35
CA ARG A 62 21.16 0.67 -16.73
C ARG A 62 19.79 1.20 -17.13
N THR A 63 19.69 2.50 -17.35
CA THR A 63 18.56 3.10 -18.06
C THR A 63 18.58 2.64 -19.52
N SER A 64 17.78 1.63 -19.86
CA SER A 64 17.42 1.40 -21.26
C SER A 64 16.68 2.65 -21.78
N PRO A 65 17.04 3.25 -22.92
CA PRO A 65 16.50 4.54 -23.38
C PRO A 65 14.97 4.60 -23.58
N VAL A 66 14.28 3.44 -23.53
CA VAL A 66 12.88 3.28 -23.97
C VAL A 66 11.86 3.41 -22.82
N GLN A 67 12.28 3.44 -21.54
CA GLN A 67 11.33 3.39 -20.40
C GLN A 67 11.40 4.61 -19.45
N SER A 68 11.96 5.72 -19.91
CA SER A 68 12.32 6.87 -19.06
C SER A 68 11.15 7.82 -18.70
N THR A 69 9.90 7.54 -19.07
CA THR A 69 8.80 8.53 -18.95
C THR A 69 7.67 8.20 -17.98
N SER A 70 7.72 7.07 -17.25
CA SER A 70 6.83 6.89 -16.08
C SER A 70 7.30 5.81 -15.10
N GLN A 71 8.62 5.71 -14.83
CA GLN A 71 9.10 4.85 -13.74
C GLN A 71 8.47 5.30 -12.43
N ASN A 72 7.42 4.59 -12.01
CA ASN A 72 6.82 4.74 -10.71
C ASN A 72 7.88 4.28 -9.70
N SER A 73 8.65 5.23 -9.17
CA SER A 73 9.77 4.98 -8.25
C SER A 73 9.34 4.15 -7.04
N ILE A 74 8.09 4.30 -6.60
CA ILE A 74 7.47 3.48 -5.56
C ILE A 74 7.31 2.03 -6.00
N LYS A 75 6.90 1.76 -7.24
CA LYS A 75 6.79 0.40 -7.78
C LYS A 75 8.17 -0.26 -7.88
N PHE A 76 9.19 0.49 -8.31
CA PHE A 76 10.56 -0.02 -8.40
C PHE A 76 11.15 -0.36 -7.03
N VAL A 77 11.05 0.57 -6.07
CA VAL A 77 11.52 0.33 -4.69
C VAL A 77 10.83 -0.90 -4.09
N LYS A 78 9.52 -1.06 -4.30
CA LYS A 78 8.80 -2.27 -3.89
C LYS A 78 9.39 -3.53 -4.51
N GLN A 79 9.69 -3.50 -5.80
CA GLN A 79 10.22 -4.66 -6.51
C GLN A 79 11.58 -5.07 -5.95
N VAL A 80 12.48 -4.10 -5.75
CA VAL A 80 13.84 -4.31 -5.23
C VAL A 80 13.83 -4.83 -3.79
N VAL A 81 12.98 -4.27 -2.92
CA VAL A 81 12.87 -4.73 -1.52
C VAL A 81 12.33 -6.16 -1.43
N LEU A 82 11.49 -6.56 -2.38
CA LEU A 82 10.88 -7.90 -2.42
C LEU A 82 11.64 -8.87 -3.35
N GLU A 83 12.78 -8.49 -3.92
CA GLU A 83 13.59 -9.41 -4.73
C GLU A 83 14.28 -10.47 -3.88
N ASP A 84 14.68 -10.11 -2.66
CA ASP A 84 15.24 -11.06 -1.70
C ASP A 84 14.35 -11.14 -0.46
N GLU A 85 13.32 -11.99 -0.54
CA GLU A 85 12.41 -12.21 0.58
C GLU A 85 13.11 -12.78 1.82
N THR A 86 14.28 -13.40 1.65
CA THR A 86 15.06 -13.98 2.75
C THR A 86 15.78 -12.93 3.60
N GLU A 87 16.02 -11.74 3.05
CA GLU A 87 16.60 -10.60 3.76
C GLU A 87 15.56 -9.74 4.48
N ILE A 88 14.26 -9.99 4.28
CA ILE A 88 13.21 -9.20 4.92
C ILE A 88 13.17 -9.50 6.42
N LYS A 89 13.34 -8.43 7.20
CA LYS A 89 13.30 -8.48 8.67
C LYS A 89 12.03 -7.85 9.21
N GLY A 90 11.47 -8.57 10.17
CA GLY A 90 10.37 -8.15 11.01
C GLY A 90 10.74 -7.07 12.00
N ILE A 91 9.91 -6.03 12.13
CA ILE A 91 10.06 -4.98 13.14
C ILE A 91 8.73 -4.85 13.92
N PRO A 92 8.73 -4.94 15.26
CA PRO A 92 9.89 -5.16 16.14
C PRO A 92 10.48 -6.58 16.01
N PRO A 93 11.76 -6.76 16.38
CA PRO A 93 12.46 -8.05 16.26
C PRO A 93 11.85 -9.16 17.12
N ASP A 94 11.09 -8.79 18.16
CA ASP A 94 10.36 -9.72 19.02
C ASP A 94 9.04 -10.17 18.35
N GLY A 95 9.14 -10.93 17.25
CA GLY A 95 8.01 -11.63 16.64
C GLY A 95 6.99 -10.73 15.95
N CYS A 96 7.36 -9.52 15.50
CA CYS A 96 6.47 -8.62 14.73
C CYS A 96 5.15 -8.25 15.42
N ALA A 97 5.07 -8.40 16.74
CA ALA A 97 3.79 -8.40 17.47
C ALA A 97 3.24 -7.01 17.81
N LYS A 98 3.88 -5.92 17.36
CA LYS A 98 3.45 -4.54 17.68
C LYS A 98 2.93 -3.81 16.45
N ILE A 99 1.79 -3.14 16.62
CA ILE A 99 1.25 -2.24 15.60
C ILE A 99 1.99 -0.90 15.67
N MET A 100 2.89 -0.68 14.72
CA MET A 100 3.70 0.55 14.63
C MET A 100 3.15 1.57 13.63
N LEU A 101 2.18 1.18 12.79
CA LEU A 101 1.60 2.02 11.75
C LEU A 101 0.08 1.86 11.71
N TRP A 102 -0.61 2.99 11.78
CA TRP A 102 -2.07 3.09 11.68
C TRP A 102 -2.44 3.82 10.39
N ARG A 103 -3.26 3.18 9.56
CA ARG A 103 -3.89 3.80 8.41
C ARG A 103 -5.33 4.14 8.77
N LEU A 104 -5.55 5.43 8.99
CA LEU A 104 -6.86 5.96 9.34
C LEU A 104 -7.57 6.43 8.07
N ASN A 105 -8.79 5.92 7.84
CA ASN A 105 -9.64 6.37 6.76
C ASN A 105 -10.75 7.26 7.33
N PHE A 106 -10.58 8.56 7.17
CA PHE A 106 -11.59 9.55 7.53
C PHE A 106 -12.38 9.93 6.28
N PRO A 107 -13.72 9.99 6.35
CA PRO A 107 -14.49 10.55 5.26
C PRO A 107 -14.07 12.01 5.08
N THR A 108 -13.67 12.37 3.86
CA THR A 108 -13.56 13.77 3.48
C THR A 108 -14.95 14.38 3.53
N GLN A 109 -15.09 15.49 4.23
CA GLN A 109 -16.32 16.25 4.23
C GLN A 109 -16.52 16.77 2.80
N THR A 110 -17.40 16.14 2.02
CA THR A 110 -17.88 16.73 0.77
C THR A 110 -18.55 18.03 1.16
N ALA A 111 -17.94 19.16 0.78
CA ALA A 111 -18.62 20.45 0.84
C ALA A 111 -19.99 20.27 0.16
N PRO A 112 -21.09 20.82 0.72
CA PRO A 112 -22.38 20.76 0.06
C PRO A 112 -22.20 21.34 -1.34
N SER A 113 -22.39 20.50 -2.36
CA SER A 113 -22.47 20.99 -3.73
C SER A 113 -23.68 21.91 -3.77
N ASN A 114 -23.45 23.22 -3.91
CA ASN A 114 -24.49 24.15 -4.33
C ASN A 114 -24.81 23.84 -5.80
N THR A 115 -25.43 22.71 -6.06
CA THR A 115 -26.16 22.47 -7.31
C THR A 115 -27.50 23.15 -7.13
N PRO A 116 -27.81 24.22 -7.88
CA PRO A 116 -29.14 24.78 -7.86
C PRO A 116 -30.10 23.69 -8.29
N LEU A 117 -31.10 23.40 -7.45
CA LEU A 117 -32.22 22.56 -7.83
C LEU A 117 -32.91 23.26 -9.01
N THR A 118 -32.56 22.85 -10.24
CA THR A 118 -33.23 23.37 -11.42
C THR A 118 -34.58 22.70 -11.46
N THR A 119 -35.60 23.39 -10.94
CA THR A 119 -36.99 23.02 -11.15
C THR A 119 -37.26 23.09 -12.65
N ALA A 120 -37.28 21.93 -13.31
CA ALA A 120 -37.88 21.80 -14.62
C ALA A 120 -39.36 22.15 -14.47
N ILE A 121 -39.76 23.30 -14.99
CA ILE A 121 -41.17 23.63 -15.20
C ILE A 121 -41.64 22.72 -16.34
N ASP A 122 -42.43 21.72 -15.98
CA ASP A 122 -43.17 20.87 -16.90
C ASP A 122 -44.31 21.70 -17.52
N ASN A 123 -44.07 22.25 -18.71
CA ASN A 123 -45.11 22.87 -19.52
C ASN A 123 -45.69 21.82 -20.48
N SER A 124 -46.60 21.00 -19.95
CA SER A 124 -47.58 20.28 -20.75
C SER A 124 -48.92 20.32 -20.04
N GLN A 125 -49.70 21.37 -20.31
CA GLN A 125 -51.16 21.36 -20.42
C GLN A 125 -51.70 22.78 -20.65
N ARG A 126 -51.86 23.19 -21.92
CA ARG A 126 -53.14 23.62 -22.51
C ARG A 126 -52.98 24.00 -23.98
#